data_AF-A0A941PE17-F1
#
_entry.id   AF-A0A941PE17-F1
#
_cell.length_a   1.000
_cell.length_b   1.000
_cell.length_c   1.000
_cell.angle_alpha   90.00
_cell.angle_beta   90.00
_cell.angle_gamma   90.00
#
_symmetry.space_group_name_H-M   'P 1'
#
loop_
_entity.id
_entity.type
_entity.pdbx_description
1 polymer ?
#
loop_
_entity_poly.entity_id
_entity_poly.type
_entity_poly.pdbx_seq_one_letter_code
_entity_poly.pdbx_strand_id
1 'polypeptide(L)'
;MLRFFLQPTPMAHWQSLIAEAAEQAGYHCDDQIQHYLAITLDHFTTDHHLCSAVIALDFLLALSTIGQEGGGKVRQVGDECLLLAGLFPERAKRKQVPLEYFVRIGQQAYHLLTHAHFQWLYDQKLFNKLSEEFPNLINVLQTMRKINRPLH
;
A
#
# COMPACT_ATOMS: atom_id res chain seq x y z
N MET A 1 13.22 -8.79 -38.27
CA MET A 1 12.25 -8.68 -37.16
C MET A 1 13.05 -8.32 -35.90
N LEU A 2 13.08 -7.04 -35.51
CA LEU A 2 13.86 -6.60 -34.35
C LEU A 2 13.10 -6.98 -33.07
N ARG A 3 13.58 -8.01 -32.37
CA ARG A 3 13.17 -8.30 -30.98
C ARG A 3 13.91 -7.32 -30.08
N PHE A 4 13.21 -6.28 -29.62
CA PHE A 4 13.69 -5.46 -28.52
C PHE A 4 13.65 -6.32 -27.24
N PHE A 5 14.80 -6.78 -26.77
CA PHE A 5 14.97 -7.26 -25.41
C PHE A 5 14.95 -6.06 -24.47
N LEU A 6 13.76 -5.53 -24.20
CA LEU A 6 13.58 -4.63 -23.07
C LEU A 6 13.74 -5.49 -21.80
N GLN A 7 14.82 -5.27 -21.07
CA GLN A 7 14.87 -5.71 -19.67
C GLN A 7 13.64 -5.13 -18.98
N PRO A 8 12.77 -5.93 -18.35
CA PRO A 8 11.60 -5.39 -17.66
C PRO A 8 12.09 -4.37 -16.63
N THR A 9 11.51 -3.18 -16.65
CA THR A 9 11.80 -2.17 -15.64
C THR A 9 11.42 -2.72 -14.26
N PRO A 10 12.03 -2.26 -13.15
CA PRO A 10 11.62 -2.65 -11.80
C PRO A 10 10.09 -2.50 -11.58
N MET A 11 9.51 -1.45 -12.15
CA MET A 11 8.06 -1.22 -12.17
C MET A 11 7.28 -2.33 -12.90
N ALA A 12 7.72 -2.76 -14.09
CA ALA A 12 7.07 -3.86 -14.82
C ALA A 12 7.15 -5.18 -14.05
N HIS A 13 8.26 -5.42 -13.34
CA HIS A 13 8.40 -6.58 -12.47
C HIS A 13 7.39 -6.55 -11.32
N TRP A 14 7.23 -5.40 -10.65
CA TRP A 14 6.19 -5.24 -9.62
C TRP A 14 4.79 -5.51 -10.15
N GLN A 15 4.46 -4.93 -11.31
CA GLN A 15 3.14 -5.13 -11.91
C GLN A 15 2.86 -6.61 -12.21
N SER A 16 3.83 -7.36 -12.73
CA SER A 16 3.67 -8.80 -12.97
C SER A 16 3.46 -9.59 -11.67
N LEU A 17 4.25 -9.32 -10.64
CA LEU A 17 4.13 -9.99 -9.34
C LEU A 17 2.80 -9.69 -8.64
N ILE A 18 2.32 -8.44 -8.71
CA ILE A 18 1.03 -8.04 -8.14
C ILE A 18 -0.10 -8.75 -8.89
N ALA A 19 -0.05 -8.81 -10.21
CA ALA A 19 -1.06 -9.49 -11.02
C ALA A 19 -1.15 -10.99 -10.68
N GLU A 20 -0.01 -11.68 -10.62
CA GLU A 20 0.06 -13.10 -10.24
C GLU A 20 -0.47 -13.32 -8.82
N ALA A 21 -0.07 -12.48 -7.87
CA ALA A 21 -0.52 -12.57 -6.49
C ALA A 21 -2.02 -12.27 -6.34
N ALA A 22 -2.58 -11.35 -7.14
CA ALA A 22 -3.99 -11.03 -7.15
C ALA A 22 -4.82 -12.21 -7.68
N GLU A 23 -4.37 -12.83 -8.77
CA GLU A 23 -4.99 -14.03 -9.32
C GLU A 23 -5.00 -15.18 -8.30
N GLN A 24 -3.86 -15.47 -7.67
CA GLN A 24 -3.76 -16.50 -6.63
C GLN A 24 -4.58 -16.17 -5.37
N ALA A 25 -4.77 -14.89 -5.07
CA ALA A 25 -5.62 -14.42 -3.97
C ALA A 25 -7.12 -14.45 -4.31
N GLY A 26 -7.50 -14.77 -5.55
CA GLY A 26 -8.89 -14.74 -6.01
C GLY A 26 -9.47 -13.33 -6.11
N TYR A 27 -8.62 -12.31 -6.26
CA TYR A 27 -9.00 -10.90 -6.29
C TYR A 27 -8.80 -10.31 -7.69
N HIS A 28 -9.85 -9.68 -8.22
CA HIS A 28 -9.74 -8.92 -9.48
C HIS A 28 -9.20 -7.52 -9.18
N CYS A 29 -7.90 -7.36 -9.30
CA CYS A 29 -7.24 -6.09 -9.07
C CYS A 29 -7.45 -5.14 -10.26
N ASP A 30 -8.13 -4.02 -10.02
CA ASP A 30 -8.28 -2.92 -10.98
C ASP A 30 -6.90 -2.38 -11.39
N ASP A 31 -6.74 -2.01 -12.67
CA ASP A 31 -5.47 -1.51 -13.23
C ASP A 31 -4.91 -0.31 -12.46
N GLN A 32 -5.77 0.61 -11.98
CA GLN A 32 -5.32 1.77 -11.21
C GLN A 32 -4.78 1.36 -9.84
N ILE A 33 -5.42 0.37 -9.19
CA ILE A 33 -4.96 -0.18 -7.92
C ILE A 33 -3.63 -0.91 -8.11
N GLN A 34 -3.51 -1.74 -9.15
CA GLN A 34 -2.28 -2.46 -9.45
C GLN A 34 -1.12 -1.50 -9.69
N HIS A 35 -1.35 -0.43 -10.46
CA HIS A 35 -0.34 0.59 -10.70
C HIS A 35 0.04 1.35 -9.41
N TYR A 36 -0.95 1.70 -8.59
CA TYR A 36 -0.71 2.35 -7.29
C TYR A 36 0.15 1.48 -6.35
N LEU A 37 -0.17 0.17 -6.27
CA LEU A 37 0.60 -0.78 -5.47
C LEU A 37 2.05 -0.89 -5.97
N ALA A 38 2.26 -0.93 -7.29
CA ALA A 38 3.60 -1.00 -7.87
C ALA A 38 4.45 0.23 -7.51
N ILE A 39 3.88 1.44 -7.58
CA ILE A 39 4.54 2.68 -7.12
C ILE A 39 4.83 2.64 -5.61
N THR A 40 3.87 2.16 -4.81
CA THR A 40 4.03 2.07 -3.36
C THR A 40 5.18 1.14 -2.97
N LEU A 41 5.31 0.01 -3.65
CA LEU A 41 6.42 -0.93 -3.47
C LEU A 41 7.75 -0.35 -3.93
N ASP A 42 7.77 0.31 -5.10
CA ASP A 42 8.97 0.95 -5.65
C ASP A 42 9.51 2.03 -4.69
N HIS A 43 8.63 2.93 -4.22
CA HIS A 43 8.97 3.94 -3.21
C HIS A 43 9.49 3.30 -1.92
N PHE A 44 8.82 2.26 -1.41
CA PHE A 44 9.26 1.58 -0.20
C PHE A 44 10.67 0.97 -0.35
N THR A 45 10.94 0.31 -1.48
CA THR A 45 12.26 -0.29 -1.73
C THR A 45 13.38 0.74 -1.94
N THR A 46 13.02 1.96 -2.33
CA THR A 46 13.99 3.04 -2.55
C THR A 46 14.28 3.81 -1.26
N ASP A 47 13.25 4.05 -0.42
CA ASP A 47 13.33 4.93 0.76
C ASP A 47 13.49 4.18 2.10
N HIS A 48 13.28 2.85 2.14
CA HIS A 48 13.53 1.95 3.29
C HIS A 48 12.93 2.32 4.68
N HIS A 49 12.17 3.40 4.80
CA HIS A 49 11.58 3.83 6.07
C HIS A 49 10.23 3.13 6.32
N LEU A 50 10.19 2.20 7.30
CA LEU A 50 8.96 1.70 7.91
C LEU A 50 8.99 2.03 9.41
N CYS A 51 8.22 3.03 9.84
CA CYS A 51 8.21 3.49 11.23
C CYS A 51 6.92 3.10 11.97
N SER A 52 6.75 1.81 12.27
CA SER A 52 5.50 1.28 12.85
C SER A 52 5.05 1.86 14.20
N ALA A 53 5.96 2.43 15.01
CA ALA A 53 5.62 2.97 16.33
C ALA A 53 5.11 4.42 16.30
N VAL A 54 5.32 5.15 15.19
CA VAL A 54 4.94 6.56 15.07
C VAL A 54 3.66 6.72 14.26
N ILE A 55 3.22 5.71 13.50
CA ILE A 55 2.06 5.76 12.61
C ILE A 55 0.81 6.39 13.24
N ALA A 56 0.49 6.08 14.50
CA ALA A 56 -0.65 6.67 15.21
C ALA A 56 -0.50 8.19 15.43
N LEU A 57 0.68 8.59 15.89
CA LEU A 57 1.02 9.99 16.17
C LEU A 57 1.17 10.76 14.86
N ASP A 58 1.81 10.16 13.88
CA ASP A 58 1.95 10.66 12.51
C ASP A 58 0.59 10.88 11.85
N PHE A 59 -0.34 9.96 12.04
CA PHE A 59 -1.71 10.12 11.58
C PHE A 59 -2.40 11.30 12.26
N LEU A 60 -2.33 11.37 13.60
CA LEU A 60 -2.91 12.49 14.36
C LEU A 60 -2.29 13.84 13.98
N LEU A 61 -0.98 13.90 13.79
CA LEU A 61 -0.27 15.11 13.34
C LEU A 61 -0.69 15.49 11.92
N ALA A 62 -0.87 14.51 11.03
CA ALA A 62 -1.36 14.75 9.68
C ALA A 62 -2.78 15.34 9.67
N LEU A 63 -3.66 14.90 10.58
CA LEU A 63 -5.00 15.49 10.76
C LEU A 63 -4.94 16.96 11.17
N SER A 64 -3.92 17.35 11.94
CA SER A 64 -3.74 18.73 12.39
C SER A 64 -3.10 19.65 11.33
N THR A 65 -2.63 19.08 10.21
CA THR A 65 -1.92 19.79 9.15
C THR A 65 -2.84 20.02 7.95
N ILE A 66 -2.99 21.27 7.53
CA ILE A 66 -3.83 21.65 6.40
C ILE A 66 -3.01 21.62 5.10
N GLY A 67 -3.57 21.09 4.01
CA GLY A 67 -3.00 21.15 2.67
C GLY A 67 -2.16 19.92 2.27
N GLN A 68 -1.29 20.11 1.28
CA GLN A 68 -0.50 19.06 0.63
C GLN A 68 0.36 18.24 1.60
N GLU A 69 0.99 18.90 2.57
CA GLU A 69 1.83 18.23 3.57
C GLU A 69 1.02 17.26 4.45
N GLY A 70 -0.19 17.69 4.87
CA GLY A 70 -1.11 16.83 5.60
C GLY A 70 -1.59 15.64 4.76
N GLY A 71 -1.98 15.90 3.50
CA GLY A 71 -2.39 14.84 2.58
C GLY A 71 -1.28 13.82 2.32
N GLY A 72 -0.05 14.29 2.09
CA GLY A 72 1.11 13.42 1.86
C GLY A 72 1.38 12.52 3.05
N LYS A 73 1.27 13.06 4.27
CA LYS A 73 1.46 12.30 5.50
C LYS A 73 0.33 11.29 5.76
N VAL A 74 -0.92 11.66 5.47
CA VAL A 74 -2.06 10.72 5.52
C VAL A 74 -1.86 9.57 4.53
N ARG A 75 -1.46 9.87 3.28
CA ARG A 75 -1.14 8.84 2.28
C ARG A 75 -0.04 7.91 2.77
N GLN A 76 1.05 8.46 3.29
CA GLN A 76 2.16 7.69 3.84
C GLN A 76 1.70 6.75 4.96
N VAL A 77 0.85 7.21 5.88
CA VAL A 77 0.27 6.35 6.93
C VAL A 77 -0.51 5.17 6.33
N GLY A 78 -1.31 5.42 5.29
CA GLY A 78 -2.04 4.37 4.57
C GLY A 78 -1.11 3.33 3.94
N ASP A 79 -0.11 3.81 3.19
CA ASP A 79 0.90 2.99 2.52
C ASP A 79 1.68 2.13 3.55
N GLU A 80 2.14 2.71 4.65
CA GLU A 80 2.89 2.00 5.69
C GLU A 80 2.04 0.94 6.40
N CYS A 81 0.78 1.26 6.72
CA CYS A 81 -0.15 0.28 7.30
C CYS A 81 -0.35 -0.92 6.37
N LEU A 82 -0.52 -0.65 5.07
CA LEU A 82 -0.72 -1.68 4.06
C LEU A 82 0.51 -2.59 3.94
N LEU A 83 1.71 -2.02 3.87
CA LEU A 83 2.96 -2.77 3.78
C LEU A 83 3.27 -3.58 5.05
N LEU A 84 3.02 -3.01 6.24
CA LEU A 84 3.22 -3.73 7.50
C LEU A 84 2.24 -4.90 7.65
N ALA A 85 0.97 -4.71 7.30
CA ALA A 85 -0.04 -5.76 7.38
C ALA A 85 0.15 -6.84 6.29
N GLY A 86 0.57 -6.43 5.09
CA GLY A 86 0.77 -7.29 3.93
C GLY A 86 2.10 -8.05 3.93
N LEU A 87 3.22 -7.31 3.92
CA LEU A 87 4.55 -7.88 3.71
C LEU A 87 5.28 -8.21 5.01
N PHE A 88 5.05 -7.44 6.07
CA PHE A 88 5.80 -7.54 7.32
C PHE A 88 4.96 -7.83 8.58
N PRO A 89 3.99 -8.78 8.55
CA PRO A 89 3.12 -9.04 9.70
C PRO A 89 3.89 -9.48 10.96
N GLU A 90 5.07 -10.10 10.81
CA GLU A 90 5.91 -10.47 11.96
C GLU A 90 6.53 -9.24 12.66
N ARG A 91 6.80 -8.15 11.92
CA ARG A 91 7.25 -6.88 12.53
C ARG A 91 6.12 -6.20 13.29
N ALA A 92 4.88 -6.28 12.78
CA ALA A 92 3.69 -5.82 13.48
C ALA A 92 3.47 -6.58 14.80
N LYS A 93 3.53 -7.92 14.76
CA LYS A 93 3.39 -8.79 15.95
C LYS A 93 4.43 -8.50 17.03
N ARG A 94 5.70 -8.27 16.66
CA ARG A 94 6.77 -7.92 17.62
C ARG A 94 6.51 -6.64 18.42
N LYS A 95 5.63 -5.76 17.92
CA LYS A 95 5.23 -4.53 18.60
C LYS A 95 3.99 -4.72 19.49
N GLN A 96 3.46 -5.95 19.61
CA GLN A 96 2.22 -6.27 20.33
C GLN A 96 1.00 -5.48 19.84
N VAL A 97 1.06 -4.95 18.63
CA VAL A 97 -0.07 -4.25 18.00
C VAL A 97 -0.80 -5.28 17.12
N PRO A 98 -2.11 -5.48 17.33
CA PRO A 98 -2.89 -6.43 16.54
C PRO A 98 -2.94 -6.02 15.07
N LEU A 99 -3.02 -7.00 14.16
CA LEU A 99 -3.08 -6.73 12.71
C LEU A 99 -4.27 -5.83 12.36
N GLU A 100 -5.39 -6.03 13.04
CA GLU A 100 -6.64 -5.29 12.89
C GLU A 100 -6.45 -3.79 13.16
N TYR A 101 -5.47 -3.40 13.97
CA TYR A 101 -5.14 -2.00 14.18
C TYR A 101 -4.63 -1.34 12.89
N PHE A 102 -3.67 -1.97 12.21
CA PHE A 102 -3.12 -1.46 10.95
C PHE A 102 -4.17 -1.43 9.85
N VAL A 103 -5.04 -2.44 9.80
CA VAL A 103 -6.19 -2.46 8.86
C VAL A 103 -7.06 -1.23 9.08
N ARG A 104 -7.51 -0.99 10.32
CA ARG A 104 -8.41 0.12 10.63
C ARG A 104 -7.79 1.49 10.38
N ILE A 105 -6.51 1.68 10.71
CA ILE A 105 -5.83 2.96 10.50
C ILE A 105 -5.58 3.19 9.01
N GLY A 106 -5.11 2.19 8.27
CA GLY A 106 -4.85 2.31 6.83
C GLY A 106 -6.11 2.61 6.02
N GLN A 107 -7.22 1.92 6.32
CA GLN A 107 -8.53 2.20 5.70
C GLN A 107 -8.95 3.65 5.93
N GLN A 108 -8.92 4.11 7.18
CA GLN A 108 -9.30 5.48 7.53
C GLN A 108 -8.39 6.52 6.87
N ALA A 109 -7.10 6.23 6.74
CA ALA A 109 -6.16 7.12 6.08
C ALA A 109 -6.50 7.32 4.60
N TYR A 110 -6.73 6.24 3.85
CA TYR A 110 -7.14 6.37 2.45
C TYR A 110 -8.53 7.00 2.30
N HIS A 111 -9.50 6.64 3.15
CA HIS A 111 -10.82 7.25 3.14
C HIS A 111 -10.76 8.76 3.43
N LEU A 112 -9.87 9.20 4.32
CA LEU A 112 -9.72 10.61 4.61
C LEU A 112 -9.30 11.43 3.37
N LEU A 113 -8.46 10.87 2.50
CA LEU A 113 -8.02 11.53 1.26
C LEU A 113 -9.14 11.74 0.24
N THR A 114 -10.30 11.11 0.43
CA THR A 114 -11.48 11.34 -0.42
C THR A 114 -12.28 12.58 -0.01
N HIS A 115 -12.01 13.18 1.16
CA HIS A 115 -12.81 14.28 1.67
C HIS A 115 -12.55 15.59 0.92
N ALA A 116 -13.51 16.53 1.00
CA ALA A 116 -13.51 17.81 0.28
C ALA A 116 -12.22 18.63 0.48
N HIS A 117 -11.57 18.50 1.64
CA HIS A 117 -10.30 19.16 1.96
C HIS A 117 -9.14 18.72 1.05
N PHE A 118 -9.17 17.48 0.55
CA PHE A 118 -8.11 16.86 -0.23
C PHE A 118 -8.51 16.62 -1.70
N GLN A 119 -9.74 16.97 -2.09
CA GLN A 119 -10.33 16.61 -3.39
C GLN A 119 -9.55 17.09 -4.62
N TRP A 120 -8.81 18.19 -4.51
CA TRP A 120 -8.02 18.77 -5.60
C TRP A 120 -6.64 18.11 -5.76
N LEU A 121 -6.24 17.31 -4.78
CA LEU A 121 -4.88 16.76 -4.67
C LEU A 121 -4.84 15.26 -4.97
N TYR A 122 -5.95 14.56 -4.75
CA TYR A 122 -6.02 13.10 -4.86
C TYR A 122 -7.24 12.66 -5.66
N ASP A 123 -7.09 11.55 -6.38
CA ASP A 123 -8.21 10.89 -7.06
C ASP A 123 -9.12 10.22 -6.02
N GLN A 124 -10.24 10.86 -5.73
CA GLN A 124 -11.22 10.36 -4.75
C GLN A 124 -11.70 8.94 -5.06
N LYS A 125 -11.86 8.58 -6.34
CA LYS A 125 -12.35 7.24 -6.72
C LYS A 125 -11.31 6.19 -6.39
N LEU A 126 -10.04 6.45 -6.71
CA LEU A 126 -8.94 5.55 -6.38
C LEU A 126 -8.81 5.38 -4.87
N PHE A 127 -8.76 6.47 -4.11
CA PHE A 127 -8.57 6.38 -2.65
C PHE A 127 -9.76 5.79 -1.92
N ASN A 128 -11.00 5.95 -2.43
CA ASN A 128 -12.16 5.24 -1.90
C ASN A 128 -12.03 3.73 -2.14
N LYS A 129 -11.67 3.31 -3.36
CA LYS A 129 -11.41 1.90 -3.67
C LYS A 129 -10.29 1.33 -2.80
N LEU A 130 -9.17 2.04 -2.62
CA LEU A 130 -8.06 1.60 -1.77
C LEU A 130 -8.48 1.39 -0.31
N SER A 131 -9.40 2.23 0.20
CA SER A 131 -9.97 2.07 1.54
C SER A 131 -10.90 0.86 1.63
N GLU A 132 -11.84 0.72 0.70
CA GLU A 132 -12.83 -0.37 0.70
C GLU A 132 -12.18 -1.74 0.49
N GLU A 133 -11.24 -1.81 -0.44
CA GLU A 133 -10.55 -3.04 -0.86
C GLU A 133 -9.34 -3.38 0.01
N PHE A 134 -9.02 -2.56 1.04
CA PHE A 134 -7.80 -2.68 1.84
C PHE A 134 -7.50 -4.12 2.34
N PRO A 135 -8.47 -4.90 2.86
CA PRO A 135 -8.21 -6.29 3.25
C PRO A 135 -7.81 -7.18 2.07
N ASN A 136 -8.40 -6.98 0.89
CA ASN A 136 -8.03 -7.71 -0.33
C ASN A 136 -6.60 -7.35 -0.75
N LEU A 137 -6.23 -6.06 -0.68
CA LEU A 137 -4.86 -5.61 -0.99
C LEU A 137 -3.82 -6.23 -0.04
N ILE A 138 -4.14 -6.35 1.25
CA ILE A 138 -3.30 -7.09 2.21
C ILE A 138 -3.13 -8.54 1.77
N ASN A 139 -4.22 -9.20 1.36
CA ASN A 139 -4.16 -10.59 0.90
C ASN A 139 -3.27 -10.73 -0.34
N VAL A 140 -3.37 -9.81 -1.31
CA VAL A 140 -2.48 -9.75 -2.47
C VAL A 140 -1.01 -9.66 -2.04
N LEU A 141 -0.66 -8.70 -1.15
CA LEU A 141 0.71 -8.53 -0.69
C LEU A 141 1.23 -9.74 0.11
N GLN A 142 0.38 -10.36 0.93
CA GLN A 142 0.72 -11.59 1.64
C GLN A 142 0.99 -12.76 0.69
N THR A 143 0.19 -12.88 -0.37
CA THR A 143 0.36 -13.90 -1.42
C THR A 143 1.63 -13.64 -2.21
N MET A 144 1.91 -12.40 -2.59
CA MET A 144 3.16 -12.00 -3.25
C MET A 144 4.39 -12.41 -2.43
N ARG A 145 4.34 -12.20 -1.11
CA ARG A 145 5.41 -12.64 -0.20
C ARG A 145 5.59 -14.16 -0.18
N LYS A 146 4.53 -14.93 -0.33
CA LYS A 146 4.58 -16.41 -0.38
C LYS A 146 5.19 -16.88 -1.70
N ILE A 147 4.80 -16.27 -2.83
CA ILE A 147 5.35 -16.57 -4.16
C ILE A 147 6.87 -16.37 -4.17
N ASN A 148 7.35 -15.29 -3.55
CA ASN A 148 8.78 -14.95 -3.53
C ASN A 148 9.58 -15.63 -2.40
N ARG A 149 8.98 -16.51 -1.59
CA ARG A 149 9.71 -17.24 -0.56
C ARG A 149 10.11 -18.60 -1.14
N PRO A 150 11.41 -18.92 -1.26
CA PRO A 150 11.80 -20.27 -1.67
C PRO A 150 11.21 -21.28 -0.70
N LEU A 151 10.60 -22.34 -1.24
CA LEU A 151 10.17 -23.52 -0.49
C LEU A 151 11.41 -24.07 0.23
N HIS A 152 11.48 -23.86 1.54
CA HIS A 152 12.41 -24.53 2.44
C HIS A 152 11.70 -25.70 3.12
#